data_AF-A0A4Q4D467-F1
#
_entry.id   AF-A0A4Q4D467-F1
#
_cell.length_a   1.000
_cell.length_b   1.000
_cell.length_c   1.000
_cell.angle_alpha   90.00
_cell.angle_beta   90.00
_cell.angle_gamma   90.00
#
_symmetry.space_group_name_H-M   'P 1'
#
loop_
_entity.id
_entity.type
_entity.pdbx_description
1 polymer ?
#
loop_
_entity_poly.entity_id
_entity_poly.type
_entity_poly.pdbx_seq_one_letter_code
_entity_poly.pdbx_strand_id
1 'polypeptide(L)'
;MRESPMRTHMLRRVITPVAGLVAALVVLAASTVVAVPDTAEAAAKTPSCGPKRYKADGTAWRCTFADGFTGKSLNRKKWRPVTTKNSGYAINKDCYFDSRRNIAVRNGTLRLTVRKTSRPITCKSPAGSYASSYTAGSLSTVNIFKQARGQFEARIRFPGTTTPGTHSAWWLFPTSHAYGDWPWAGEIDIAEFYSQWSDRVVPQLHYVPQDDAGVASRSNYYCMIKKPSDWHT
;
A
#
# COMPACT_ATOMS: atom_id res chain seq x y z
N MET A 1 -10.47 7.33 55.47
CA MET A 1 -9.31 7.35 56.39
C MET A 1 -8.65 5.98 56.34
N ARG A 2 -7.33 5.95 56.15
CA ARG A 2 -6.39 4.83 56.33
C ARG A 2 -6.25 3.80 55.20
N GLU A 3 -5.27 4.11 54.35
CA GLU A 3 -4.37 3.13 53.76
C GLU A 3 -3.55 2.39 54.85
N SER A 4 -3.20 1.13 54.60
CA SER A 4 -1.90 0.60 55.03
C SER A 4 -1.46 -0.61 54.19
N PRO A 5 -0.14 -0.78 53.96
CA PRO A 5 0.43 -1.67 52.96
C PRO A 5 0.95 -2.97 53.57
N MET A 6 0.89 -4.09 52.84
CA MET A 6 1.54 -5.33 53.27
C MET A 6 2.92 -5.50 52.64
N ARG A 7 3.88 -5.58 53.57
CA ARG A 7 5.32 -5.74 53.46
C ARG A 7 5.78 -6.96 52.66
N THR A 8 6.84 -6.74 51.89
CA THR A 8 7.74 -7.73 51.31
C THR A 8 8.54 -8.46 52.40
N HIS A 9 8.51 -9.79 52.40
CA HIS A 9 9.39 -10.63 53.23
C HIS A 9 10.68 -10.94 52.46
N MET A 10 11.80 -10.34 52.91
CA MET A 10 13.14 -10.77 52.52
C MET A 10 13.55 -12.01 53.34
N LEU A 11 13.82 -13.14 52.68
CA LEU A 11 14.50 -14.27 53.31
C LEU A 11 16.02 -14.06 53.23
N ARG A 12 16.65 -13.91 54.41
CA ARG A 12 18.10 -14.05 54.61
C ARG A 12 18.46 -15.53 54.53
N ARG A 13 19.36 -15.91 53.61
CA ARG A 13 20.09 -17.18 53.66
C ARG A 13 21.53 -16.90 54.11
N VAL A 14 21.90 -17.49 55.24
CA VAL A 14 23.27 -17.54 55.76
C VAL A 14 23.99 -18.67 55.02
N ILE A 15 25.16 -18.38 54.45
CA ILE A 15 26.01 -19.35 53.75
C ILE A 15 27.30 -19.51 54.56
N THR A 16 27.59 -20.74 54.98
CA THR A 16 28.83 -21.19 55.63
C THR A 16 29.96 -21.30 54.59
N PRO A 17 31.22 -20.94 54.90
CA PRO A 17 32.31 -21.03 53.93
C PRO A 17 32.90 -22.44 53.96
N VAL A 18 33.06 -23.06 52.79
CA VAL A 18 33.92 -24.23 52.58
C VAL A 18 35.12 -23.76 51.77
N ALA A 19 36.30 -23.82 52.37
CA ALA A 19 37.56 -23.54 51.70
C ALA A 19 37.90 -24.70 50.76
N GLY A 20 37.90 -24.43 49.45
CA GLY A 20 38.38 -25.35 48.42
C GLY A 20 39.46 -24.68 47.60
N LEU A 21 40.67 -25.24 47.62
CA LEU A 21 41.77 -24.88 46.73
C LEU A 21 41.31 -25.02 45.27
N VAL A 22 41.32 -23.94 44.50
CA VAL A 22 41.15 -23.99 43.05
C VAL A 22 42.49 -23.64 42.41
N ALA A 23 43.15 -24.66 41.86
CA ALA A 23 44.31 -24.49 41.00
C ALA A 23 43.88 -23.76 39.71
N ALA A 24 44.47 -22.60 39.45
CA ALA A 24 44.21 -21.82 38.25
C ALA A 24 44.85 -22.51 37.04
N LEU A 25 44.03 -23.15 36.20
CA LEU A 25 44.43 -23.59 34.86
C LEU A 25 44.04 -22.50 33.86
N VAL A 26 45.02 -21.70 33.43
CA VAL A 26 44.81 -20.70 32.37
C VAL A 26 44.83 -21.43 31.02
N VAL A 27 43.65 -21.72 30.47
CA VAL A 27 43.50 -22.20 29.10
C VAL A 27 43.36 -20.97 28.19
N LEU A 28 44.42 -20.65 27.43
CA LEU A 28 44.31 -19.71 26.31
C LEU A 28 43.48 -20.36 25.20
N ALA A 29 42.19 -20.07 25.15
CA ALA A 29 41.38 -20.34 23.98
C ALA A 29 41.71 -19.27 22.91
N ALA A 30 42.46 -19.66 21.88
CA ALA A 30 42.60 -18.86 20.66
C ALA A 30 41.24 -18.81 19.95
N SER A 31 40.52 -17.70 20.11
CA SER A 31 39.29 -17.42 19.36
C SER A 31 39.63 -17.23 17.89
N THR A 32 39.44 -18.26 17.07
CA THR A 32 39.42 -18.08 15.61
C THR A 32 38.19 -17.26 15.26
N VAL A 33 38.39 -15.98 14.93
CA VAL A 33 37.37 -15.17 14.29
C VAL A 33 37.11 -15.78 12.92
N VAL A 34 36.07 -16.61 12.82
CA VAL A 34 35.55 -17.04 11.52
C VAL A 34 34.95 -15.80 10.90
N ALA A 35 35.63 -15.24 9.91
CA ALA A 35 35.06 -14.19 9.07
C ALA A 35 33.78 -14.76 8.43
N VAL A 36 32.62 -14.32 8.92
CA VAL A 36 31.36 -14.54 8.23
C VAL A 36 31.51 -13.77 6.91
N PRO A 37 31.43 -14.44 5.75
CA PRO A 37 31.52 -13.72 4.49
C PRO A 37 30.38 -12.71 4.47
N ASP A 38 30.75 -11.44 4.43
CA ASP A 38 29.84 -10.34 4.18
C ASP A 38 29.19 -10.63 2.83
N THR A 39 27.99 -11.21 2.87
CA THR A 39 27.16 -11.34 1.68
C THR A 39 26.80 -9.93 1.30
N ALA A 40 27.64 -9.32 0.46
CA ALA A 40 27.41 -8.03 -0.16
C ALA A 40 25.96 -8.02 -0.67
N GLU A 41 25.12 -7.27 0.04
CA GLU A 41 23.72 -7.09 -0.32
C GLU A 41 23.72 -6.52 -1.73
N ALA A 42 23.30 -7.34 -2.70
CA ALA A 42 23.38 -7.01 -4.11
C ALA A 42 22.77 -5.62 -4.33
N ALA A 43 23.62 -4.67 -4.74
CA ALA A 43 23.25 -3.27 -4.92
C ALA A 43 21.91 -3.19 -5.67
N ALA A 44 20.91 -2.61 -5.00
CA ALA A 44 19.56 -2.54 -5.54
C ALA A 44 19.62 -1.81 -6.90
N LYS A 45 19.33 -2.54 -7.99
CA LYS A 45 19.25 -1.95 -9.33
C LYS A 45 18.28 -0.77 -9.29
N THR A 46 18.75 0.40 -9.73
CA THR A 46 17.92 1.59 -9.89
C THR A 46 16.67 1.24 -10.71
N PRO A 47 15.48 1.70 -10.31
CA PRO A 47 14.27 1.41 -11.08
C PRO A 47 14.38 1.97 -12.50
N SER A 48 13.80 1.26 -13.46
CA SER A 48 13.71 1.70 -14.85
C SER A 48 12.25 1.97 -15.21
N CYS A 49 11.97 3.21 -15.63
CA CYS A 49 10.65 3.70 -16.01
C CYS A 49 10.44 3.62 -17.53
N GLY A 50 11.26 2.83 -18.24
CA GLY A 50 11.24 2.76 -19.70
C GLY A 50 12.10 3.85 -20.37
N PRO A 51 11.72 4.31 -21.58
CA PRO A 51 12.48 5.32 -22.32
C PRO A 51 12.70 6.60 -21.52
N LYS A 52 13.85 7.27 -21.76
CA LYS A 52 14.14 8.56 -21.12
C LYS A 52 13.07 9.59 -21.50
N ARG A 53 12.60 10.32 -20.49
CA ARG A 53 11.71 11.46 -20.64
C ARG A 53 12.46 12.72 -20.24
N TYR A 54 12.13 13.83 -20.89
CA TYR A 54 12.77 15.13 -20.66
C TYR A 54 11.74 16.14 -20.17
N LYS A 55 12.18 17.07 -19.34
CA LYS A 55 11.41 18.24 -18.92
C LYS A 55 11.44 19.30 -20.02
N ALA A 56 10.62 20.34 -19.87
CA ALA A 56 10.61 21.48 -20.78
C ALA A 56 11.97 22.19 -20.89
N ASP A 57 12.78 22.16 -19.82
CA ASP A 57 14.14 22.73 -19.78
C ASP A 57 15.22 21.84 -20.41
N GLY A 58 14.85 20.70 -21.01
CA GLY A 58 15.78 19.75 -21.62
C GLY A 58 16.48 18.81 -20.62
N THR A 59 16.28 18.96 -19.32
CA THR A 59 16.84 18.03 -18.33
C THR A 59 16.04 16.73 -18.28
N ALA A 60 16.72 15.60 -18.06
CA ALA A 60 16.06 14.30 -17.98
C ALA A 60 15.29 14.11 -16.67
N TRP A 61 14.11 13.49 -16.74
CA TRP A 61 13.46 12.92 -15.58
C TRP A 61 14.27 11.72 -15.04
N ARG A 62 14.33 11.60 -13.71
CA ARG A 62 14.93 10.45 -13.03
C ARG A 62 13.82 9.50 -12.59
N CYS A 63 13.95 8.22 -12.94
CA CYS A 63 13.04 7.19 -12.43
C CYS A 63 13.28 6.98 -10.93
N THR A 64 12.24 7.19 -10.12
CA THR A 64 12.30 6.98 -8.66
C THR A 64 11.46 5.77 -8.21
N PHE A 65 10.50 5.35 -9.02
CA PHE A 65 9.66 4.18 -8.77
C PHE A 65 9.20 3.57 -10.09
N ALA A 66 9.26 2.24 -10.17
CA ALA A 66 8.70 1.49 -11.29
C ALA A 66 8.32 0.09 -10.82
N ASP A 67 7.24 -0.47 -11.33
CA ASP A 67 6.92 -1.89 -11.16
C ASP A 67 6.37 -2.45 -12.48
N GLY A 68 7.15 -3.30 -13.14
CA GLY A 68 6.74 -3.99 -14.36
C GLY A 68 5.93 -5.26 -14.10
N PHE A 69 5.66 -5.61 -12.83
CA PHE A 69 4.87 -6.78 -12.46
C PHE A 69 5.35 -8.10 -13.10
N THR A 70 6.66 -8.24 -13.31
CA THR A 70 7.28 -9.41 -13.97
C THR A 70 7.48 -10.60 -13.03
N GLY A 71 7.30 -10.40 -11.72
CA GLY A 71 7.39 -11.46 -10.72
C GLY A 71 6.22 -12.46 -10.78
N LYS A 72 6.27 -13.47 -9.91
CA LYS A 72 5.19 -14.47 -9.76
C LYS A 72 4.12 -14.08 -8.74
N SER A 73 4.32 -12.97 -8.03
CA SER A 73 3.43 -12.48 -6.97
C SER A 73 3.61 -10.98 -6.76
N LEU A 74 2.70 -10.36 -6.02
CA LEU A 74 2.78 -8.96 -5.62
C LEU A 74 4.11 -8.66 -4.91
N ASN A 75 4.82 -7.62 -5.34
CA ASN A 75 5.98 -7.12 -4.62
C ASN A 75 5.54 -6.29 -3.41
N ARG A 76 5.52 -6.92 -2.23
CA ARG A 76 5.12 -6.28 -0.98
C ARG A 76 6.11 -5.25 -0.44
N LYS A 77 7.32 -5.17 -1.01
CA LYS A 77 8.25 -4.06 -0.74
C LYS A 77 7.87 -2.79 -1.50
N LYS A 78 6.93 -2.85 -2.45
CA LYS A 78 6.45 -1.71 -3.25
C LYS A 78 4.97 -1.40 -3.01
N TRP A 79 4.16 -2.43 -2.77
CA TRP A 79 2.71 -2.30 -2.70
C TRP A 79 2.14 -2.96 -1.45
N ARG A 80 1.17 -2.28 -0.84
CA ARG A 80 0.39 -2.78 0.28
C ARG A 80 -1.06 -3.01 -0.15
N PRO A 81 -1.60 -4.21 0.03
CA PRO A 81 -3.04 -4.44 -0.09
C PRO A 81 -3.84 -3.56 0.86
N VAL A 82 -4.83 -2.87 0.30
CA VAL A 82 -5.83 -2.12 1.07
C VAL A 82 -6.97 -3.08 1.35
N THR A 83 -7.17 -3.43 2.62
CA THR A 83 -8.19 -4.42 3.03
C THR A 83 -9.20 -3.78 3.97
N THR A 84 -10.48 -4.04 3.75
CA THR A 84 -11.57 -3.50 4.60
C THR A 84 -11.36 -3.84 6.07
N LYS A 85 -10.90 -5.07 6.37
CA LYS A 85 -10.64 -5.53 7.74
C LYS A 85 -9.70 -4.62 8.52
N ASN A 86 -8.68 -4.08 7.86
CA ASN A 86 -7.62 -3.33 8.54
C ASN A 86 -7.78 -1.82 8.41
N SER A 87 -8.27 -1.32 7.27
CA SER A 87 -8.40 0.13 7.02
C SER A 87 -9.82 0.66 7.15
N GLY A 88 -10.83 -0.21 7.21
CA GLY A 88 -12.23 0.17 7.04
C GLY A 88 -12.61 0.58 5.62
N TYR A 89 -11.65 0.59 4.69
CA TYR A 89 -11.88 1.01 3.31
C TYR A 89 -12.93 0.13 2.62
N ALA A 90 -13.94 0.78 2.10
CA ALA A 90 -15.01 0.19 1.30
C ALA A 90 -15.52 1.24 0.33
N ILE A 91 -15.88 0.81 -0.87
CA ILE A 91 -16.71 1.58 -1.79
C ILE A 91 -18.03 0.84 -1.82
N ASN A 92 -19.12 1.53 -1.51
CA ASN A 92 -20.40 0.88 -1.22
C ASN A 92 -20.24 -0.22 -0.16
N LYS A 93 -20.72 -1.44 -0.43
CA LYS A 93 -20.59 -2.61 0.44
C LYS A 93 -19.60 -3.64 -0.11
N ASP A 94 -18.62 -3.23 -0.92
CA ASP A 94 -17.61 -4.15 -1.45
C ASP A 94 -16.56 -4.49 -0.39
N CYS A 95 -16.22 -5.78 -0.28
CA CYS A 95 -15.24 -6.25 0.69
C CYS A 95 -13.85 -6.41 0.07
N TYR A 96 -12.88 -5.60 0.49
CA TYR A 96 -11.54 -5.62 -0.06
C TYR A 96 -10.63 -6.65 0.64
N PHE A 97 -10.05 -7.55 -0.15
CA PHE A 97 -9.20 -8.63 0.35
C PHE A 97 -7.81 -8.65 -0.26
N ASP A 98 -6.85 -9.00 0.60
CA ASP A 98 -5.54 -9.50 0.20
C ASP A 98 -5.64 -11.00 -0.15
N SER A 99 -6.14 -11.30 -1.35
CA SER A 99 -6.27 -12.67 -1.84
C SER A 99 -5.81 -12.78 -3.28
N ARG A 100 -5.27 -13.94 -3.68
CA ARG A 100 -4.89 -14.23 -5.08
C ARG A 100 -6.05 -14.15 -6.07
N ARG A 101 -7.30 -14.18 -5.59
CA ARG A 101 -8.50 -14.06 -6.42
C ARG A 101 -8.83 -12.61 -6.74
N ASN A 102 -8.42 -11.68 -5.88
CA ASN A 102 -8.68 -10.24 -6.01
C ASN A 102 -7.44 -9.46 -6.47
N ILE A 103 -6.25 -9.92 -6.08
CA ILE A 103 -4.96 -9.30 -6.38
C ILE A 103 -4.02 -10.39 -6.89
N ALA A 104 -3.69 -10.35 -8.17
CA ALA A 104 -2.78 -11.30 -8.79
C ALA A 104 -1.76 -10.60 -9.67
N VAL A 105 -0.51 -11.06 -9.61
CA VAL A 105 0.52 -10.71 -10.59
C VAL A 105 0.76 -11.93 -11.46
N ARG A 106 0.61 -11.78 -12.77
CA ARG A 106 0.94 -12.82 -13.76
C ARG A 106 1.18 -12.21 -15.13
N ASN A 107 2.10 -12.81 -15.89
CA ASN A 107 2.40 -12.44 -17.28
C ASN A 107 2.73 -10.94 -17.44
N GLY A 108 3.55 -10.39 -16.55
CA GLY A 108 3.94 -8.96 -16.61
C GLY A 108 2.82 -7.97 -16.27
N THR A 109 1.76 -8.43 -15.59
CA THR A 109 0.60 -7.58 -15.28
C THR A 109 0.13 -7.76 -13.85
N LEU A 110 -0.21 -6.65 -13.20
CA LEU A 110 -1.09 -6.64 -12.04
C LEU A 110 -2.54 -6.81 -12.49
N ARG A 111 -3.32 -7.60 -11.75
CA ARG A 111 -4.75 -7.80 -11.95
C ARG A 111 -5.47 -7.56 -10.64
N LEU A 112 -6.24 -6.48 -10.59
CA LEU A 112 -7.22 -6.21 -9.55
C LEU A 112 -8.58 -6.70 -10.06
N THR A 113 -9.27 -7.50 -9.26
CA THR A 113 -10.49 -8.19 -9.68
C THR A 113 -11.60 -7.99 -8.66
N VAL A 114 -12.74 -7.46 -9.12
CA VAL A 114 -14.00 -7.52 -8.41
C VAL A 114 -14.68 -8.85 -8.71
N ARG A 115 -15.24 -9.51 -7.70
CA ARG A 115 -15.91 -10.81 -7.85
C ARG A 115 -17.19 -10.86 -7.05
N LYS A 116 -18.29 -11.27 -7.69
CA LYS A 116 -19.52 -11.65 -6.98
C LYS A 116 -19.27 -12.92 -6.15
N THR A 117 -19.75 -12.93 -4.92
CA THR A 117 -19.76 -14.13 -4.08
C THR A 117 -20.98 -15.00 -4.38
N SER A 118 -20.89 -16.31 -4.17
CA SER A 118 -22.03 -17.22 -4.37
C SER A 118 -23.15 -17.00 -3.34
N ARG A 119 -22.79 -16.51 -2.16
CA ARG A 119 -23.68 -16.07 -1.09
C ARG A 119 -23.05 -14.86 -0.39
N PRO A 120 -23.85 -13.98 0.25
CA PRO A 120 -23.29 -12.88 1.03
C PRO A 120 -22.28 -13.39 2.08
N ILE A 121 -21.19 -12.67 2.22
CA ILE A 121 -20.15 -12.93 3.22
C ILE A 121 -20.17 -11.84 4.29
N THR A 122 -19.70 -12.16 5.49
CA THR A 122 -19.42 -11.14 6.51
C THR A 122 -18.11 -10.44 6.19
N CYS A 123 -18.18 -9.17 5.79
CA CYS A 123 -17.03 -8.30 5.65
C CYS A 123 -16.71 -7.66 7.01
N LYS A 124 -15.53 -7.95 7.55
CA LYS A 124 -15.06 -7.33 8.80
C LYS A 124 -14.51 -5.95 8.50
N SER A 125 -14.82 -4.97 9.35
CA SER A 125 -14.32 -3.60 9.30
C SER A 125 -14.12 -3.06 10.73
N PRO A 126 -13.14 -2.18 10.97
CA PRO A 126 -13.00 -1.48 12.25
C PRO A 126 -14.26 -0.67 12.63
N ALA A 127 -15.04 -0.21 11.63
CA ALA A 127 -16.27 0.55 11.83
C ALA A 127 -17.53 -0.32 12.05
N GLY A 128 -17.37 -1.65 12.16
CA GLY A 128 -18.47 -2.61 12.27
C GLY A 128 -18.59 -3.52 11.06
N SER A 129 -18.87 -4.81 11.31
CA SER A 129 -18.97 -5.80 10.24
C SER A 129 -20.30 -5.69 9.48
N TYR A 130 -20.29 -5.98 8.18
CA TYR A 130 -21.48 -5.93 7.32
C TYR A 130 -21.53 -7.09 6.32
N ALA A 131 -22.71 -7.41 5.80
CA ALA A 131 -22.86 -8.40 4.74
C ALA A 131 -22.47 -7.80 3.38
N SER A 132 -21.66 -8.52 2.61
CA SER A 132 -21.21 -8.13 1.27
C SER A 132 -21.45 -9.24 0.25
N SER A 133 -21.89 -8.86 -0.95
CA SER A 133 -22.04 -9.80 -2.08
C SER A 133 -20.86 -9.75 -3.07
N TYR A 134 -19.86 -8.93 -2.79
CA TYR A 134 -18.74 -8.67 -3.70
C TYR A 134 -17.41 -8.60 -2.95
N THR A 135 -16.38 -9.18 -3.56
CA THR A 135 -15.00 -8.98 -3.12
C THR A 135 -14.22 -8.17 -4.12
N ALA A 136 -13.31 -7.32 -3.65
CA ALA A 136 -12.49 -6.45 -4.50
C ALA A 136 -11.01 -6.50 -4.10
N GLY A 137 -10.15 -6.03 -4.99
CA GLY A 137 -8.72 -5.86 -4.75
C GLY A 137 -8.33 -4.41 -4.90
N SER A 138 -7.54 -3.89 -3.96
CA SER A 138 -6.98 -2.54 -4.00
C SER A 138 -5.56 -2.55 -3.43
N LEU A 139 -4.71 -1.68 -3.95
CA LEU A 139 -3.31 -1.53 -3.56
C LEU A 139 -3.00 -0.06 -3.32
N SER A 140 -2.04 0.19 -2.43
CA SER A 140 -1.48 1.52 -2.21
C SER A 140 0.00 1.42 -1.87
N THR A 141 0.74 2.51 -2.06
CA THR A 141 2.14 2.66 -1.68
C THR A 141 2.30 3.33 -0.30
N VAL A 142 1.22 3.54 0.44
CA VAL A 142 1.23 4.15 1.76
C VAL A 142 2.27 3.50 2.69
N ASN A 143 3.08 4.34 3.34
CA ASN A 143 4.25 3.98 4.16
C ASN A 143 5.37 3.20 3.42
N ILE A 144 5.36 3.17 2.09
CA ILE A 144 6.37 2.49 1.25
C ILE A 144 7.03 3.49 0.30
N PHE A 145 6.23 4.16 -0.51
CA PHE A 145 6.70 5.14 -1.48
C PHE A 145 5.75 6.34 -1.53
N LYS A 146 6.34 7.53 -1.54
CA LYS A 146 5.66 8.81 -1.75
C LYS A 146 6.58 9.72 -2.54
N GLN A 147 5.99 10.54 -3.39
CA GLN A 147 6.72 11.48 -4.23
C GLN A 147 5.90 12.76 -4.34
N ALA A 148 6.53 13.88 -3.99
CA ALA A 148 5.97 15.19 -4.31
C ALA A 148 6.40 15.56 -5.74
N ARG A 149 5.42 15.87 -6.60
CA ARG A 149 5.59 16.29 -7.99
C ARG A 149 6.24 15.22 -8.88
N GLY A 150 6.17 15.42 -10.20
CA GLY A 150 6.80 14.53 -11.18
C GLY A 150 5.80 14.02 -12.21
N GLN A 151 6.26 13.07 -13.02
CA GLN A 151 5.42 12.36 -13.98
C GLN A 151 5.06 11.00 -13.41
N PHE A 152 3.76 10.73 -13.36
CA PHE A 152 3.20 9.45 -12.96
C PHE A 152 2.56 8.83 -14.20
N GLU A 153 2.90 7.58 -14.50
CA GLU A 153 2.44 6.89 -15.70
C GLU A 153 2.08 5.44 -15.32
N ALA A 154 0.98 4.94 -15.87
CA ALA A 154 0.59 3.55 -15.72
C ALA A 154 -0.04 3.06 -17.03
N ARG A 155 0.38 1.88 -17.50
CA ARG A 155 -0.27 1.23 -18.64
C ARG A 155 -1.41 0.36 -18.14
N ILE A 156 -2.65 0.76 -18.40
CA ILE A 156 -3.87 0.18 -17.81
C ILE A 156 -4.84 -0.24 -18.91
N ARG A 157 -5.59 -1.31 -18.65
CA ARG A 157 -6.84 -1.64 -19.36
C ARG A 157 -7.92 -1.91 -18.34
N PHE A 158 -9.13 -1.46 -18.62
CA PHE A 158 -10.28 -1.55 -17.74
C PHE A 158 -11.18 -2.75 -18.07
N PRO A 159 -12.12 -3.12 -17.19
CA PRO A 159 -13.12 -4.13 -17.51
C PRO A 159 -13.88 -3.79 -18.80
N GLY A 160 -14.05 -4.76 -19.69
CA GLY A 160 -14.81 -4.58 -20.95
C GLY A 160 -16.33 -4.69 -20.79
N THR A 161 -16.85 -4.66 -19.56
CA THR A 161 -18.29 -4.70 -19.31
C THR A 161 -18.89 -3.31 -19.41
N THR A 162 -20.08 -3.23 -20.00
CA THR A 162 -20.91 -2.00 -20.05
C THR A 162 -22.03 -2.02 -19.01
N THR A 163 -22.16 -3.13 -18.26
CA THR A 163 -23.16 -3.25 -17.21
C THR A 163 -22.78 -2.36 -16.02
N PRO A 164 -23.68 -1.50 -15.53
CA PRO A 164 -23.43 -0.69 -14.35
C PRO A 164 -22.97 -1.52 -13.14
N GLY A 165 -21.96 -1.04 -12.42
CA GLY A 165 -21.57 -1.59 -11.12
C GLY A 165 -20.07 -1.69 -10.87
N THR A 166 -19.23 -1.86 -11.90
CA THR A 166 -17.77 -1.87 -11.68
C THR A 166 -17.20 -0.47 -11.77
N HIS A 167 -16.47 -0.08 -10.73
CA HIS A 167 -15.65 1.14 -10.68
C HIS A 167 -14.18 0.73 -10.52
N SER A 168 -13.29 1.32 -11.32
CA SER A 168 -11.84 1.12 -11.23
C SER A 168 -11.14 2.47 -11.25
N ALA A 169 -10.19 2.69 -10.35
CA ALA A 169 -9.49 3.96 -10.23
C ALA A 169 -7.97 3.78 -10.18
N TRP A 170 -7.25 4.73 -10.77
CA TRP A 170 -5.84 4.98 -10.52
C TRP A 170 -5.65 6.44 -10.15
N TRP A 171 -5.14 6.66 -8.94
CA TRP A 171 -5.24 7.92 -8.24
C TRP A 171 -4.07 8.10 -7.27
N LEU A 172 -3.87 9.34 -6.83
CA LEU A 172 -2.85 9.74 -5.88
C LEU A 172 -3.52 10.38 -4.67
N PHE A 173 -3.09 9.95 -3.48
CA PHE A 173 -3.58 10.47 -2.22
C PHE A 173 -2.44 11.10 -1.41
N PRO A 174 -2.67 12.22 -0.72
CA PRO A 174 -1.67 12.87 0.11
C PRO A 174 -1.23 11.96 1.26
N THR A 175 0.06 11.99 1.58
CA THR A 175 0.57 11.32 2.78
C THR A 175 0.51 12.18 4.04
N SER A 176 0.23 13.47 3.88
CA SER A 176 0.12 14.44 4.97
C SER A 176 -1.15 15.26 4.79
N HIS A 177 -1.95 15.37 5.84
CA HIS A 177 -3.19 16.12 5.88
C HIS A 177 -2.94 17.57 6.31
N ALA A 178 -1.96 18.22 5.68
CA ALA A 178 -1.45 19.53 6.10
C ALA A 178 -2.52 20.63 6.09
N TYR A 179 -3.56 20.46 5.27
CA TYR A 179 -4.68 21.39 5.12
C TYR A 179 -5.97 20.89 5.78
N GLY A 180 -5.90 19.80 6.56
CA GLY A 180 -7.06 19.15 7.17
C GLY A 180 -7.38 17.80 6.52
N ASP A 181 -8.48 17.19 6.94
CA ASP A 181 -8.94 15.91 6.38
C ASP A 181 -9.38 16.05 4.92
N TRP A 182 -9.63 14.92 4.26
CA TRP A 182 -10.21 14.95 2.92
C TRP A 182 -11.54 15.74 2.93
N PRO A 183 -11.82 16.60 1.92
CA PRO A 183 -11.03 16.82 0.70
C PRO A 183 -9.99 17.95 0.80
N TRP A 184 -9.83 18.59 1.96
CA TRP A 184 -8.88 19.70 2.12
C TRP A 184 -7.43 19.30 1.84
N ALA A 185 -7.04 18.08 2.21
CA ALA A 185 -5.71 17.55 1.91
C ALA A 185 -5.43 17.34 0.41
N GLY A 186 -6.48 17.29 -0.41
CA GLY A 186 -6.42 17.03 -1.85
C GLY A 186 -6.51 15.55 -2.23
N GLU A 187 -6.92 15.31 -3.49
CA GLU A 187 -6.89 14.01 -4.17
C GLU A 187 -6.72 14.25 -5.68
N ILE A 188 -5.92 13.40 -6.34
CA ILE A 188 -5.73 13.46 -7.79
C ILE A 188 -6.10 12.11 -8.39
N ASP A 189 -7.28 12.03 -8.97
CA ASP A 189 -7.70 10.87 -9.74
C ASP A 189 -7.25 11.04 -11.19
N ILE A 190 -6.25 10.26 -11.57
CA ILE A 190 -5.70 10.32 -12.92
C ILE A 190 -6.64 9.59 -13.89
N ALA A 191 -7.26 8.50 -13.43
CA ALA A 191 -8.12 7.68 -14.24
C ALA A 191 -9.20 6.95 -13.41
N GLU A 192 -10.44 7.41 -13.47
CA GLU A 192 -11.62 6.69 -12.97
C GLU A 192 -12.44 6.09 -14.12
N PHE A 193 -12.70 4.79 -14.06
CA PHE A 193 -13.52 4.09 -15.04
C PHE A 193 -14.79 3.57 -14.38
N TYR A 194 -15.93 3.94 -14.93
CA TYR A 194 -17.25 3.47 -14.52
C TYR A 194 -17.85 2.67 -15.66
N SER A 195 -18.22 1.40 -15.42
CA SER A 195 -18.73 0.55 -16.50
C SER A 195 -20.02 1.03 -17.14
N GLN A 196 -20.82 1.86 -16.45
CA GLN A 196 -21.99 2.51 -17.04
C GLN A 196 -21.65 3.58 -18.09
N TRP A 197 -20.41 4.10 -18.07
CA TRP A 197 -19.85 5.06 -19.02
C TRP A 197 -18.58 4.47 -19.65
N SER A 198 -18.75 3.34 -20.32
CA SER A 198 -17.65 2.50 -20.83
C SER A 198 -16.90 3.08 -22.05
N ASP A 199 -17.14 4.34 -22.39
CA ASP A 199 -16.57 5.07 -23.52
C ASP A 199 -15.59 6.18 -23.08
N ARG A 200 -15.35 6.31 -21.77
CA ARG A 200 -14.51 7.35 -21.19
C ARG A 200 -13.80 6.87 -19.93
N VAL A 201 -12.82 7.66 -19.51
CA VAL A 201 -12.18 7.57 -18.20
C VAL A 201 -12.17 8.98 -17.64
N VAL A 202 -12.62 9.15 -16.40
CA VAL A 202 -12.84 10.47 -15.80
C VAL A 202 -11.64 10.80 -14.93
N PRO A 203 -10.80 11.79 -15.29
CA PRO A 203 -9.89 12.39 -14.34
C PRO A 203 -10.64 13.38 -13.45
N GLN A 204 -10.22 13.46 -12.20
CA GLN A 204 -10.86 14.26 -11.17
C GLN A 204 -9.82 14.85 -10.21
N LEU A 205 -10.07 16.08 -9.77
CA LEU A 205 -9.37 16.69 -8.65
C LEU A 205 -10.37 16.95 -7.53
N HIS A 206 -10.08 16.49 -6.32
CA HIS A 206 -10.82 16.87 -5.12
C HIS A 206 -9.97 17.84 -4.30
N TYR A 207 -10.53 19.00 -3.97
CA TYR A 207 -9.92 19.99 -3.10
C TYR A 207 -11.00 20.91 -2.52
N VAL A 208 -10.63 21.77 -1.58
CA VAL A 208 -11.48 22.88 -1.14
C VAL A 208 -10.82 24.18 -1.60
N PRO A 209 -11.50 25.03 -2.39
CA PRO A 209 -10.97 26.34 -2.78
C PRO A 209 -10.81 27.24 -1.55
N GLN A 210 -9.89 28.19 -1.63
CA GLN A 210 -9.65 29.11 -0.51
C GLN A 210 -10.81 30.12 -0.32
N ASP A 211 -11.62 30.33 -1.36
CA ASP A 211 -12.72 31.29 -1.44
C ASP A 211 -14.12 30.65 -1.40
N ASP A 212 -14.21 29.32 -1.27
CA ASP A 212 -15.47 28.57 -1.19
C ASP A 212 -15.35 27.44 -0.16
N ALA A 213 -16.26 27.38 0.82
CA ALA A 213 -16.28 26.34 1.84
C ALA A 213 -16.87 25.01 1.33
N GLY A 214 -17.33 24.95 0.08
CA GLY A 214 -17.79 23.74 -0.59
C GLY A 214 -16.64 22.86 -1.10
N VAL A 215 -16.88 21.56 -1.21
CA VAL A 215 -15.95 20.66 -1.91
C VAL A 215 -15.92 21.04 -3.39
N ALA A 216 -14.81 21.58 -3.88
CA ALA A 216 -14.63 21.76 -5.30
C ALA A 216 -14.08 20.49 -5.93
N SER A 217 -14.79 20.07 -6.97
CA SER A 217 -14.32 19.04 -7.88
C SER A 217 -14.07 19.62 -9.26
N ARG A 218 -12.93 19.31 -9.87
CA ARG A 218 -12.66 19.61 -11.29
C ARG A 218 -12.56 18.31 -12.06
N SER A 219 -13.67 17.93 -12.70
CA SER A 219 -13.81 16.69 -13.46
C SER A 219 -13.78 16.99 -14.96
N ASN A 220 -13.23 16.07 -15.75
CA ASN A 220 -13.41 16.08 -17.19
C ASN A 220 -14.16 14.83 -17.66
N TYR A 221 -15.46 14.96 -17.90
CA TYR A 221 -16.29 13.88 -18.43
C TYR A 221 -16.10 13.63 -19.94
N TYR A 222 -15.26 14.40 -20.62
CA TYR A 222 -15.03 14.33 -22.06
C TYR A 222 -13.69 13.69 -22.44
N CYS A 223 -12.99 13.07 -21.49
CA CYS A 223 -11.83 12.23 -21.80
C CYS A 223 -12.32 10.88 -22.37
N MET A 224 -12.68 10.91 -23.66
CA MET A 224 -13.22 9.77 -24.39
C MET A 224 -12.12 8.79 -24.78
N ILE A 225 -12.35 7.50 -24.57
CA ILE A 225 -11.45 6.42 -24.95
C ILE A 225 -12.26 5.38 -25.72
N LYS A 226 -11.94 5.17 -27.00
CA LYS A 226 -12.72 4.33 -27.94
C LYS A 226 -12.92 2.88 -27.47
N LYS A 227 -12.02 2.36 -26.61
CA LYS A 227 -12.09 1.01 -26.05
C LYS A 227 -11.27 0.90 -24.76
N PRO A 228 -11.82 1.23 -23.58
CA PRO A 228 -11.07 1.19 -22.32
C PRO A 228 -10.55 -0.21 -21.94
N SER A 229 -11.06 -1.26 -22.57
CA SER A 229 -10.61 -2.64 -22.39
C SER A 229 -9.34 -3.01 -23.16
N ASP A 230 -8.88 -2.14 -24.05
CA ASP A 230 -7.53 -2.19 -24.63
C ASP A 230 -6.51 -1.52 -23.69
N TRP A 231 -5.23 -1.69 -23.97
CA TRP A 231 -4.18 -1.07 -23.17
C TRP A 231 -3.97 0.40 -23.55
N HIS A 232 -4.00 1.27 -22.54
CA HIS A 232 -3.74 2.71 -22.65
C HIS A 232 -2.66 3.12 -21.66
N THR A 233 -2.02 4.26 -21.89
CA THR A 233 -0.99 4.85 -21.03
C THR A 233 -1.39 6.29 -20.74
#